data_AF-A0A238UB69-F1
#
_entry.id   AF-A0A238UB69-F1
#
_cell.length_a   1.000
_cell.length_b   1.000
_cell.length_c   1.000
_cell.angle_alpha   90.00
_cell.angle_beta   90.00
_cell.angle_gamma   90.00
#
_symmetry.space_group_name_H-M   'P 1'
#
loop_
_entity.id
_entity.type
_entity.pdbx_description
1 polymer ?
#
loop_
_entity_poly.entity_id
_entity_poly.type
_entity_poly.pdbx_seq_one_letter_code
_entity_poly.pdbx_strand_id
1 'polypeptide(L)'
;MKKVMFLSIMISLFVCCSTQEKTDQELLKLDKKQLEKSLDSYKIFPYKFGKIAIRSAVTRDTISSEYQSFKTSLDKVSKRLMRHDLSNPDELSLLDYLSIYRDYKKMENFIMKTDEDMFPTVVDALRVTYGDSIQKQQPYFLGKQKELVQNLEHSVLSAIVILSKDLGKEVSLYECSKTNPEILPDSELKALLSYFRGFLFFEKKLYYLSEDEISRNITWLDKNQNVDLHYTRAMFQWGNLNNQQTHLGFHALNHLFRGFDRLMMKREIDEKRALEDFEAFLNDANKIGLNNEITWSIETFLYLKTENKEKAVASLTKLQSSSLLSTKEKEKIEESINYIKNRESGKLLNGVYDKFFLSKIATKYMFSVLSQVEWEKLLKENNVPHTEEMFVVVNNLKEFIDKLSTYTSADGIKKAGKDLKDKGKNLLDKAKSLME
;
A
#
# COMPACT_ATOMS: atom_id res chain seq x y z
N MET A 1 59.08 21.98 8.56
CA MET A 1 58.05 21.89 9.63
C MET A 1 56.88 22.85 9.43
N LYS A 2 57.08 24.17 9.20
CA LYS A 2 55.97 25.13 8.98
C LYS A 2 55.01 24.79 7.82
N LYS A 3 55.50 24.21 6.71
CA LYS A 3 54.66 23.80 5.56
C LYS A 3 53.80 22.55 5.83
N VAL A 4 54.26 21.65 6.71
CA VAL A 4 53.51 20.43 7.09
C VAL A 4 52.40 20.78 8.09
N MET A 5 52.68 21.72 9.00
CA MET A 5 51.69 22.22 9.96
C MET A 5 50.54 22.98 9.27
N PHE A 6 50.83 23.73 8.20
CA PHE A 6 49.82 24.45 7.41
C PHE A 6 48.92 23.49 6.61
N LEU A 7 49.46 22.36 6.15
CA LEU A 7 48.70 21.34 5.42
C LEU A 7 47.77 20.55 6.36
N SER A 8 48.20 20.22 7.58
CA SER A 8 47.35 19.59 8.58
C SER A 8 46.23 20.50 9.10
N ILE A 9 46.48 21.82 9.19
CA ILE A 9 45.46 22.81 9.56
C ILE A 9 44.45 23.01 8.40
N MET A 10 44.91 23.00 7.15
CA MET A 10 44.01 23.05 5.98
C MET A 10 43.15 21.77 5.85
N ILE A 11 43.73 20.59 6.07
CA ILE A 11 42.97 19.32 6.04
C ILE A 11 41.94 19.25 7.18
N SER A 12 42.27 19.75 8.37
CA SER A 12 41.31 19.82 9.49
C SER A 12 40.23 20.89 9.30
N LEU A 13 40.51 21.96 8.57
CA LEU A 13 39.50 22.97 8.18
C LEU A 13 38.57 22.47 7.06
N PHE A 14 39.02 21.57 6.17
CA PHE A 14 38.15 20.93 5.16
C PHE A 14 37.29 19.79 5.71
N VAL A 15 37.64 19.17 6.84
CA VAL A 15 36.81 18.16 7.52
C VAL A 15 35.71 18.79 8.39
N CYS A 16 35.81 20.09 8.70
CA CYS A 16 34.81 20.83 9.47
C CYS A 16 33.73 21.54 8.63
N CYS A 17 33.73 21.37 7.31
CA CYS A 17 32.67 21.87 6.45
C CYS A 17 31.52 20.84 6.32
N SER A 18 30.53 21.01 7.19
CA SER A 18 29.11 20.68 7.03
C SER A 18 28.73 19.22 6.74
N THR A 19 28.78 18.36 7.76
CA THR A 19 27.73 17.34 7.93
C THR A 19 26.71 17.86 8.93
N GLN A 20 26.03 18.96 8.59
CA GLN A 20 24.84 19.34 9.35
C GLN A 20 23.83 18.21 9.16
N GLU A 21 23.42 17.59 10.26
CA GLU A 21 22.42 16.53 10.23
C GLU A 21 21.16 17.09 9.58
N LYS A 22 20.63 16.36 8.58
CA LYS A 22 19.47 16.82 7.82
C LYS A 22 18.26 16.98 8.74
N THR A 23 17.50 18.03 8.51
CA THR A 23 16.24 18.30 9.20
C THR A 23 15.15 17.33 8.76
N ASP A 24 14.10 17.20 9.58
CA ASP A 24 12.91 16.37 9.29
C ASP A 24 12.31 16.74 7.92
N GLN A 25 12.22 18.04 7.62
CA GLN A 25 11.69 18.54 6.34
C GLN A 25 12.56 18.16 5.13
N GLU A 26 13.88 18.14 5.28
CA GLU A 26 14.78 17.74 4.20
C GLU A 26 14.70 16.24 3.92
N LEU A 27 14.59 15.42 4.97
CA LEU A 27 14.46 13.97 4.86
C LEU A 27 13.10 13.58 4.29
N LEU A 28 12.02 14.25 4.72
CA LEU A 28 10.69 14.11 4.12
C LEU A 28 10.69 14.46 2.62
N LYS A 29 11.41 15.51 2.20
CA LYS A 29 11.57 15.85 0.77
C LYS A 29 12.32 14.77 -0.01
N LEU A 30 13.27 14.07 0.61
CA LEU A 30 13.97 12.95 -0.03
C LEU A 30 13.04 11.76 -0.22
N ASP A 31 12.23 11.43 0.79
CA ASP A 31 11.23 10.37 0.69
C ASP A 31 10.18 10.69 -0.39
N LYS A 32 9.73 11.94 -0.51
CA LYS A 32 8.84 12.38 -1.62
C LYS A 32 9.47 12.14 -2.99
N LYS A 33 10.75 12.48 -3.17
CA LYS A 33 11.48 12.20 -4.42
C LYS A 33 11.67 10.70 -4.67
N GLN A 34 11.86 9.92 -3.61
CA GLN A 34 11.97 8.46 -3.73
C GLN A 34 10.62 7.83 -4.07
N LEU A 35 9.52 8.35 -3.51
CA LEU A 35 8.17 7.95 -3.87
C LEU A 35 7.94 8.16 -5.36
N GLU A 36 8.15 9.38 -5.88
CA GLU A 36 8.01 9.69 -7.32
C GLU A 36 8.77 8.70 -8.22
N LYS A 37 10.02 8.38 -7.86
CA LYS A 37 10.82 7.38 -8.59
C LYS A 37 10.26 5.96 -8.50
N SER A 38 9.67 5.59 -7.36
CA SER A 38 9.08 4.26 -7.16
C SER A 38 7.76 4.06 -7.92
N LEU A 39 7.12 5.16 -8.33
CA LEU A 39 5.90 5.15 -9.14
C LEU A 39 6.17 4.91 -10.64
N ASP A 40 7.43 5.03 -11.07
CA ASP A 40 7.87 4.68 -12.43
C ASP A 40 8.20 3.18 -12.52
N SER A 41 7.19 2.34 -12.29
CA SER A 41 7.30 0.88 -12.31
C SER A 41 6.52 0.28 -13.48
N TYR A 42 7.14 -0.70 -14.16
CA TYR A 42 6.50 -1.45 -15.24
C TYR A 42 5.17 -2.10 -14.84
N LYS A 43 4.94 -2.36 -13.54
CA LYS A 43 3.67 -2.90 -13.02
C LYS A 43 2.54 -1.88 -12.93
N ILE A 44 2.87 -0.60 -12.73
CA ILE A 44 1.88 0.48 -12.62
C ILE A 44 1.29 0.79 -13.99
N PHE A 45 2.08 0.61 -15.05
CA PHE A 45 1.70 0.98 -16.40
C PHE A 45 0.48 0.20 -16.96
N PRO A 46 0.39 -1.15 -16.90
CA PRO A 46 -0.81 -1.91 -17.24
C PRO A 46 -2.05 -1.52 -16.42
N TYR A 47 -1.86 -1.22 -15.13
CA TYR A 47 -2.93 -0.80 -14.25
C TYR A 47 -3.48 0.57 -14.66
N LYS A 48 -2.59 1.54 -14.89
CA LYS A 48 -2.93 2.87 -15.36
C LYS A 48 -3.62 2.83 -16.72
N PHE A 49 -3.18 1.95 -17.63
CA PHE A 49 -3.85 1.70 -18.90
C PHE A 49 -5.31 1.27 -18.72
N GLY A 50 -5.55 0.25 -17.89
CA GLY A 50 -6.91 -0.21 -17.62
C GLY A 50 -7.79 0.86 -16.96
N LYS A 51 -7.24 1.61 -16.01
CA LYS A 51 -7.94 2.71 -15.34
C LYS A 51 -8.28 3.86 -16.31
N ILE A 52 -7.37 4.23 -17.20
CA ILE A 52 -7.63 5.19 -18.29
C ILE A 52 -8.72 4.65 -19.21
N ALA A 53 -8.67 3.37 -19.60
CA ALA A 53 -9.71 2.78 -20.45
C ALA A 53 -11.10 2.89 -19.79
N ILE A 54 -11.24 2.50 -18.51
CA ILE A 54 -12.49 2.60 -17.76
C ILE A 54 -13.00 4.04 -17.70
N ARG A 55 -12.17 4.97 -17.22
CA ARG A 55 -12.56 6.37 -16.99
C ARG A 55 -12.85 7.13 -18.29
N SER A 56 -12.07 6.86 -19.33
CA SER A 56 -12.19 7.58 -20.61
C SER A 56 -13.35 7.10 -21.47
N ALA A 57 -13.86 5.88 -21.27
CA ALA A 57 -14.94 5.32 -22.09
C ALA A 57 -16.25 6.10 -22.02
N VAL A 58 -16.48 6.84 -20.94
CA VAL A 58 -17.67 7.67 -20.77
C VAL A 58 -17.45 9.11 -21.22
N THR A 59 -16.24 9.48 -21.63
CA THR A 59 -15.95 10.85 -22.06
C THR A 59 -16.31 11.09 -23.51
N ARG A 60 -16.78 12.31 -23.82
CA ARG A 60 -16.99 12.79 -25.20
C ARG A 60 -15.64 13.09 -25.87
N ASP A 61 -15.62 13.11 -27.20
CA ASP A 61 -14.40 13.13 -28.04
C ASP A 61 -13.71 14.49 -28.11
N THR A 62 -13.56 15.18 -26.98
CA THR A 62 -13.13 16.60 -26.97
C THR A 62 -11.89 16.87 -26.14
N ILE A 63 -11.26 15.86 -25.53
CA ILE A 63 -10.13 16.07 -24.62
C ILE A 63 -8.83 16.40 -25.38
N SER A 64 -8.43 15.58 -26.35
CA SER A 64 -7.24 15.81 -27.18
C SER A 64 -7.27 14.97 -28.46
N SER A 65 -6.53 15.42 -29.48
CA SER A 65 -6.35 14.66 -30.74
C SER A 65 -5.63 13.33 -30.53
N GLU A 66 -4.67 13.29 -29.60
CA GLU A 66 -3.96 12.06 -29.22
C GLU A 66 -4.92 11.05 -28.56
N TYR A 67 -5.79 11.49 -27.64
CA TYR A 67 -6.83 10.62 -27.05
C TYR A 67 -7.82 10.10 -28.10
N GLN A 68 -8.31 10.97 -29.00
CA GLN A 68 -9.22 10.57 -30.07
C GLN A 68 -8.64 9.45 -30.93
N SER A 69 -7.33 9.49 -31.22
CA SER A 69 -6.65 8.45 -32.00
C SER A 69 -6.65 7.07 -31.33
N PHE A 70 -6.82 7.03 -30.00
CA PHE A 70 -6.79 5.82 -29.18
C PHE A 70 -8.16 5.38 -28.64
N LYS A 71 -9.18 6.23 -28.78
CA LYS A 71 -10.51 6.00 -28.18
C LYS A 71 -11.10 4.64 -28.51
N THR A 72 -11.12 4.26 -29.79
CA THR A 72 -11.73 2.98 -30.21
C THR A 72 -11.08 1.79 -29.51
N SER A 73 -9.78 1.84 -29.27
CA SER A 73 -9.06 0.77 -28.56
C SER A 73 -9.31 0.83 -27.05
N LEU A 74 -9.35 2.02 -26.45
CA LEU A 74 -9.71 2.20 -25.04
C LEU A 74 -11.15 1.75 -24.74
N ASP A 75 -12.11 2.05 -25.62
CA ASP A 75 -13.51 1.62 -25.49
C ASP A 75 -13.64 0.10 -25.56
N LYS A 76 -12.85 -0.57 -26.41
CA LYS A 76 -12.82 -2.05 -26.47
C LYS A 76 -12.32 -2.65 -25.16
N VAL A 77 -11.25 -2.08 -24.60
CA VAL A 77 -10.68 -2.52 -23.31
C VAL A 77 -11.67 -2.23 -22.18
N SER A 78 -12.26 -1.04 -22.14
CA SER A 78 -13.25 -0.68 -21.12
C SER A 78 -14.46 -1.60 -21.15
N LYS A 79 -15.06 -1.84 -22.33
CA LYS A 79 -16.16 -2.80 -22.49
C LYS A 79 -15.80 -4.19 -21.99
N ARG A 80 -14.53 -4.61 -22.08
CA ARG A 80 -14.07 -5.87 -21.51
C ARG A 80 -14.04 -5.80 -19.98
N LEU A 81 -13.36 -4.78 -19.43
CA LEU A 81 -13.17 -4.62 -17.99
C LEU A 81 -14.50 -4.45 -17.25
N MET A 82 -15.47 -3.82 -17.89
CA MET A 82 -16.80 -3.50 -17.37
C MET A 82 -17.86 -4.57 -17.74
N ARG A 83 -17.49 -5.75 -18.22
CA ARG A 83 -18.48 -6.83 -18.43
C ARG A 83 -18.83 -7.48 -17.10
N HIS A 84 -20.14 -7.55 -16.82
CA HIS A 84 -20.71 -8.12 -15.60
C HIS A 84 -21.40 -9.47 -15.90
N ASP A 85 -20.68 -10.41 -16.53
CA ASP A 85 -21.16 -11.78 -16.67
C ASP A 85 -20.40 -12.70 -15.71
N LEU A 86 -20.97 -12.89 -14.52
CA LEU A 86 -20.45 -13.74 -13.44
C LEU A 86 -20.63 -15.24 -13.74
N SER A 87 -21.48 -15.57 -14.69
CA SER A 87 -21.90 -16.94 -15.02
C SER A 87 -21.13 -17.55 -16.19
N ASN A 88 -20.65 -16.71 -17.12
CA ASN A 88 -19.88 -17.17 -18.27
C ASN A 88 -18.87 -16.09 -18.68
N PRO A 89 -17.66 -16.08 -18.09
CA PRO A 89 -16.64 -15.13 -18.50
C PRO A 89 -16.20 -15.52 -19.92
N ASP A 90 -16.72 -14.85 -20.96
CA ASP A 90 -16.22 -14.99 -22.32
C ASP A 90 -14.69 -14.89 -22.30
N GLU A 91 -13.97 -15.95 -22.64
CA GLU A 91 -12.52 -15.84 -22.74
C GLU A 91 -12.18 -15.08 -24.01
N LEU A 92 -11.52 -13.92 -23.87
CA LEU A 92 -10.93 -13.22 -25.00
C LEU A 92 -10.04 -14.19 -25.78
N SER A 93 -10.18 -14.19 -27.10
CA SER A 93 -9.33 -15.02 -27.93
C SER A 93 -7.88 -14.54 -27.87
N LEU A 94 -6.94 -15.41 -28.21
CA LEU A 94 -5.53 -15.05 -28.33
C LEU A 94 -5.31 -13.83 -29.25
N LEU A 95 -6.10 -13.70 -30.33
CA LEU A 95 -5.99 -12.58 -31.27
C LEU A 95 -6.45 -11.27 -30.63
N ASP A 96 -7.44 -11.31 -29.73
CA ASP A 96 -7.89 -10.13 -29.00
C ASP A 96 -6.80 -9.63 -28.06
N TYR A 97 -6.15 -10.53 -27.31
CA TYR A 97 -5.02 -10.16 -26.44
C TYR A 97 -3.83 -9.59 -27.20
N LEU A 98 -3.48 -10.17 -28.36
CA LEU A 98 -2.40 -9.65 -29.21
C LEU A 98 -2.74 -8.27 -29.78
N SER A 99 -3.99 -8.07 -30.20
CA SER A 99 -4.47 -6.77 -30.68
C SER A 99 -4.42 -5.71 -29.57
N ILE A 100 -4.92 -6.04 -28.38
CA ILE A 100 -4.89 -5.14 -27.22
C ILE A 100 -3.44 -4.86 -26.79
N TYR A 101 -2.56 -5.86 -26.78
CA TYR A 101 -1.15 -5.66 -26.46
C TYR A 101 -0.46 -4.70 -27.44
N ARG A 102 -0.73 -4.84 -28.73
CA ARG A 102 -0.21 -3.93 -29.76
C ARG A 102 -0.70 -2.51 -29.52
N ASP A 103 -1.98 -2.34 -29.21
CA ASP A 103 -2.57 -1.02 -28.93
C ASP A 103 -2.00 -0.41 -27.63
N TYR A 104 -1.85 -1.22 -26.58
CA TYR A 104 -1.15 -0.88 -25.34
C TYR A 104 0.29 -0.38 -25.59
N LYS A 105 1.07 -1.07 -26.44
CA LYS A 105 2.43 -0.62 -26.80
C LYS A 105 2.44 0.67 -27.62
N LYS A 106 1.46 0.88 -28.50
CA LYS A 106 1.32 2.14 -29.25
C LYS A 106 0.98 3.32 -28.33
N MET A 107 0.27 3.07 -27.23
CA MET A 107 -0.17 4.08 -26.26
C MET A 107 0.85 4.35 -25.15
N GLU A 108 2.05 3.77 -25.19
CA GLU A 108 3.03 3.83 -24.09
C GLU A 108 3.34 5.25 -23.62
N ASN A 109 3.72 6.12 -24.54
CA ASN A 109 4.01 7.51 -24.22
C ASN A 109 2.78 8.27 -23.70
N PHE A 110 1.60 7.99 -24.27
CA PHE A 110 0.34 8.62 -23.88
C PHE A 110 -0.01 8.24 -22.44
N ILE A 111 -0.04 6.94 -22.11
CA ILE A 111 -0.37 6.44 -20.77
C ILE A 111 0.64 6.92 -19.73
N MET A 112 1.94 6.95 -20.04
CA MET A 112 2.96 7.42 -19.10
C MET A 112 2.75 8.89 -18.71
N LYS A 113 2.48 9.76 -19.70
CA LYS A 113 2.35 11.21 -19.48
C LYS A 113 0.98 11.65 -19.00
N THR A 114 -0.07 10.90 -19.32
CA THR A 114 -1.46 11.28 -19.02
C THR A 114 -1.76 11.04 -17.55
N ASP A 115 -2.25 12.04 -16.83
CA ASP A 115 -2.88 11.83 -15.53
C ASP A 115 -4.30 11.29 -15.73
N GLU A 116 -4.63 10.10 -15.22
CA GLU A 116 -5.95 9.51 -15.39
C GLU A 116 -7.07 10.34 -14.76
N ASP A 117 -6.70 11.22 -13.82
CA ASP A 117 -7.62 12.12 -13.14
C ASP A 117 -8.14 13.25 -14.02
N MET A 118 -7.57 13.44 -15.22
CA MET A 118 -8.16 14.34 -16.21
C MET A 118 -9.52 13.83 -16.73
N PHE A 119 -9.74 12.51 -16.73
CA PHE A 119 -11.00 11.88 -17.12
C PHE A 119 -12.04 11.93 -15.98
N PRO A 120 -13.33 11.66 -16.26
CA PRO A 120 -14.36 11.44 -15.24
C PRO A 120 -13.95 10.38 -14.22
N THR A 121 -14.57 10.40 -13.05
CA THR A 121 -14.19 9.51 -11.96
C THR A 121 -14.57 8.05 -12.27
N VAL A 122 -14.00 7.08 -11.53
CA VAL A 122 -14.42 5.67 -11.69
C VAL A 122 -15.91 5.52 -11.34
N VAL A 123 -16.38 6.22 -10.31
CA VAL A 123 -17.79 6.30 -9.93
C VAL A 123 -18.64 6.88 -11.06
N ASP A 124 -18.20 7.95 -11.75
CA ASP A 124 -18.91 8.45 -12.93
C ASP A 124 -19.01 7.38 -14.03
N ALA A 125 -17.93 6.64 -14.27
CA ALA A 125 -17.90 5.57 -15.28
C ALA A 125 -18.85 4.40 -14.91
N LEU A 126 -18.84 3.97 -13.64
CA LEU A 126 -19.74 2.96 -13.10
C LEU A 126 -21.19 3.42 -13.17
N ARG A 127 -21.48 4.67 -12.80
CA ARG A 127 -22.83 5.25 -12.85
C ARG A 127 -23.40 5.27 -14.26
N VAL A 128 -22.60 5.67 -15.26
CA VAL A 128 -23.02 5.65 -16.66
C VAL A 128 -23.24 4.23 -17.19
N THR A 129 -22.43 3.27 -16.73
CA THR A 129 -22.48 1.89 -17.22
C THR A 129 -23.63 1.10 -16.59
N TYR A 130 -23.70 1.11 -15.26
CA TYR A 130 -24.58 0.26 -14.46
C TYR A 130 -25.75 1.00 -13.82
N GLY A 131 -25.71 2.32 -13.75
CA GLY A 131 -26.76 3.08 -13.08
C GLY A 131 -28.13 2.99 -13.74
N ASP A 132 -29.16 3.31 -12.96
CA ASP A 132 -30.52 3.45 -13.47
C ASP A 132 -30.65 4.65 -14.45
N SER A 133 -31.86 4.86 -14.99
CA SER A 133 -32.12 5.92 -15.97
C SER A 133 -31.81 7.32 -15.43
N ILE A 134 -31.99 7.54 -14.13
CA ILE A 134 -31.79 8.83 -13.46
C ILE A 134 -30.29 9.04 -13.22
N GLN A 135 -29.62 8.03 -12.69
CA GLN A 135 -28.20 8.01 -12.42
C GLN A 135 -27.37 8.23 -13.69
N LYS A 136 -27.74 7.59 -14.81
CA LYS A 136 -27.08 7.75 -16.10
C LYS A 136 -27.13 9.17 -16.67
N GLN A 137 -28.13 9.95 -16.28
CA GLN A 137 -28.32 11.33 -16.75
C GLN A 137 -27.67 12.37 -15.82
N GLN A 138 -27.16 11.96 -14.65
CA GLN A 138 -26.51 12.89 -13.75
C GLN A 138 -25.22 13.47 -14.36
N PRO A 139 -24.94 14.77 -14.15
CA PRO A 139 -23.70 15.37 -14.60
C PRO A 139 -22.50 14.74 -13.90
N TYR A 140 -21.36 14.69 -14.59
CA TYR A 140 -20.10 14.25 -13.99
C TYR A 140 -19.69 15.16 -12.84
N PHE A 141 -18.94 14.60 -11.90
CA PHE A 141 -18.36 15.41 -10.83
C PHE A 141 -17.36 16.42 -11.41
N LEU A 142 -17.42 17.67 -10.93
CA LEU A 142 -16.56 18.77 -11.37
C LEU A 142 -15.95 19.52 -10.18
N GLY A 143 -14.83 20.20 -10.41
CA GLY A 143 -14.14 21.02 -9.42
C GLY A 143 -13.85 20.27 -8.11
N LYS A 144 -14.08 20.93 -6.97
CA LYS A 144 -13.83 20.36 -5.63
C LYS A 144 -14.59 19.07 -5.35
N GLN A 145 -15.78 18.89 -5.92
CA GLN A 145 -16.55 17.66 -5.74
C GLN A 145 -15.86 16.49 -6.45
N LYS A 146 -15.32 16.73 -7.65
CA LYS A 146 -14.51 15.75 -8.36
C LYS A 146 -13.27 15.37 -7.55
N GLU A 147 -12.54 16.38 -7.05
CA GLU A 147 -11.34 16.16 -6.23
C GLU A 147 -11.64 15.30 -4.99
N LEU A 148 -12.76 15.58 -4.30
CA LEU A 148 -13.18 14.79 -3.14
C LEU A 148 -13.48 13.34 -3.52
N VAL A 149 -14.29 13.11 -4.56
CA VAL A 149 -14.65 11.76 -5.02
C VAL A 149 -13.42 10.99 -5.49
N GLN A 150 -12.53 11.62 -6.24
CA GLN A 150 -11.27 11.00 -6.69
C GLN A 150 -10.41 10.57 -5.51
N ASN A 151 -10.30 11.41 -4.48
CA ASN A 151 -9.57 11.06 -3.26
C ASN A 151 -10.13 9.81 -2.58
N LEU A 152 -11.46 9.72 -2.47
CA LEU A 152 -12.13 8.54 -1.92
C LEU A 152 -11.93 7.31 -2.80
N GLU A 153 -12.04 7.45 -4.13
CA GLU A 153 -11.78 6.37 -5.08
C GLU A 153 -10.38 5.79 -4.94
N HIS A 154 -9.35 6.66 -4.98
CA HIS A 154 -7.97 6.25 -4.81
C HIS A 154 -7.71 5.58 -3.45
N SER A 155 -8.38 6.06 -2.40
CA SER A 155 -8.30 5.45 -1.06
C SER A 155 -8.85 4.03 -1.06
N VAL A 156 -10.06 3.84 -1.59
CA VAL A 156 -10.73 2.54 -1.67
C VAL A 156 -9.95 1.59 -2.58
N LEU A 157 -9.51 2.05 -3.75
CA LEU A 157 -8.71 1.23 -4.67
C LEU A 157 -7.37 0.83 -4.06
N SER A 158 -6.70 1.72 -3.33
CA SER A 158 -5.44 1.40 -2.66
C SER A 158 -5.62 0.29 -1.60
N ALA A 159 -6.74 0.33 -0.86
CA ALA A 159 -7.12 -0.69 0.12
C ALA A 159 -7.46 -2.04 -0.54
N ILE A 160 -8.27 -2.05 -1.61
CA ILE A 160 -8.63 -3.28 -2.34
C ILE A 160 -7.36 -3.91 -2.95
N VAL A 161 -6.49 -3.11 -3.56
CA VAL A 161 -5.29 -3.59 -4.26
C VAL A 161 -4.26 -4.21 -3.32
N ILE A 162 -3.97 -3.61 -2.15
CA ILE A 162 -2.95 -4.18 -1.25
C ILE A 162 -3.37 -5.54 -0.68
N LEU A 163 -4.68 -5.78 -0.57
CA LEU A 163 -5.24 -6.95 0.11
C LEU A 163 -5.66 -8.06 -0.84
N SER A 164 -5.87 -7.73 -2.12
CA SER A 164 -6.03 -8.70 -3.20
C SER A 164 -4.77 -9.52 -3.51
N LYS A 165 -3.61 -9.23 -2.86
CA LYS A 165 -2.28 -9.87 -3.01
C LYS A 165 -1.67 -9.86 -4.43
N ASP A 166 -2.47 -9.69 -5.48
CA ASP A 166 -2.11 -10.09 -6.84
C ASP A 166 -1.84 -8.92 -7.78
N LEU A 167 -2.54 -7.77 -7.64
CA LEU A 167 -2.19 -6.53 -8.36
C LEU A 167 -0.90 -5.87 -7.80
N GLY A 168 -0.54 -6.21 -6.57
CA GLY A 168 0.77 -5.94 -5.98
C GLY A 168 0.90 -4.62 -5.22
N LYS A 169 1.95 -4.56 -4.38
CA LYS A 169 2.26 -3.41 -3.52
C LYS A 169 2.59 -2.13 -4.30
N GLU A 170 3.05 -2.25 -5.55
CA GLU A 170 3.37 -1.11 -6.42
C GLU A 170 2.12 -0.34 -6.84
N VAL A 171 1.05 -1.06 -7.22
CA VAL A 171 -0.22 -0.44 -7.61
C VAL A 171 -0.91 0.18 -6.40
N SER A 172 -0.85 -0.49 -5.23
CA SER A 172 -1.40 0.10 -4.01
C SER A 172 -0.66 1.39 -3.62
N LEU A 173 0.67 1.41 -3.72
CA LEU A 173 1.47 2.62 -3.49
C LEU A 173 1.12 3.74 -4.49
N TYR A 174 0.87 3.38 -5.75
CA TYR A 174 0.41 4.32 -6.78
C TYR A 174 -0.92 4.96 -6.39
N GLU A 175 -1.95 4.16 -6.11
CA GLU A 175 -3.26 4.67 -5.69
C GLU A 175 -3.17 5.50 -4.40
N CYS A 176 -2.38 5.03 -3.44
CA CYS A 176 -2.10 5.76 -2.21
C CYS A 176 -1.48 7.13 -2.52
N SER A 177 -0.46 7.20 -3.37
CA SER A 177 0.25 8.45 -3.70
C SER A 177 -0.63 9.51 -4.38
N LYS A 178 -1.72 9.09 -5.02
CA LYS A 178 -2.69 9.98 -5.67
C LYS A 178 -3.71 10.58 -4.71
N THR A 179 -3.80 10.07 -3.49
CA THR A 179 -4.63 10.70 -2.45
C THR A 179 -3.92 11.92 -1.85
N ASN A 180 -4.72 12.95 -1.59
CA ASN A 180 -4.42 14.15 -0.83
C ASN A 180 -5.37 14.23 0.39
N PRO A 181 -4.94 13.72 1.56
CA PRO A 181 -5.75 13.73 2.77
C PRO A 181 -6.23 15.12 3.21
N GLU A 182 -5.56 16.21 2.81
CA GLU A 182 -5.94 17.57 3.19
C GLU A 182 -7.24 18.06 2.54
N ILE A 183 -7.70 17.40 1.47
CA ILE A 183 -8.98 17.71 0.81
C ILE A 183 -10.15 17.02 1.56
N LEU A 184 -9.87 15.96 2.30
CA LEU A 184 -10.89 15.23 3.05
C LEU A 184 -11.29 16.02 4.30
N PRO A 185 -12.58 15.97 4.67
CA PRO A 185 -13.03 16.55 5.93
C PRO A 185 -12.35 15.86 7.12
N ASP A 186 -12.07 16.61 8.18
CA ASP A 186 -11.56 16.07 9.44
C ASP A 186 -12.58 15.08 10.02
N SER A 187 -12.27 13.80 9.86
CA SER A 187 -13.20 12.69 10.08
C SER A 187 -12.43 11.40 10.34
N GLU A 188 -13.11 10.39 10.85
CA GLU A 188 -12.55 9.04 10.98
C GLU A 188 -11.99 8.51 9.65
N LEU A 189 -12.66 8.77 8.53
CA LEU A 189 -12.19 8.31 7.22
C LEU A 189 -10.83 8.91 6.84
N LYS A 190 -10.62 10.19 7.13
CA LYS A 190 -9.32 10.85 6.96
C LYS A 190 -8.26 10.23 7.87
N ALA A 191 -8.62 9.92 9.11
CA ALA A 191 -7.74 9.28 10.08
C ALA A 191 -7.31 7.87 9.63
N LEU A 192 -8.26 7.05 9.20
CA LEU A 192 -8.01 5.71 8.64
C LEU A 192 -7.16 5.76 7.38
N LEU A 193 -7.45 6.70 6.47
CA LEU A 193 -6.64 6.89 5.28
C LEU A 193 -5.20 7.27 5.64
N SER A 194 -5.01 8.19 6.58
CA SER A 194 -3.67 8.62 7.02
C SER A 194 -2.88 7.46 7.62
N TYR A 195 -3.51 6.66 8.48
CA TYR A 195 -2.89 5.42 9.00
C TYR A 195 -2.50 4.46 7.88
N PHE A 196 -3.41 4.20 6.95
CA PHE A 196 -3.19 3.27 5.85
C PHE A 196 -2.08 3.74 4.90
N ARG A 197 -2.04 5.04 4.57
CA ARG A 197 -0.95 5.68 3.82
C ARG A 197 0.37 5.52 4.56
N GLY A 198 0.39 5.81 5.86
CA GLY A 198 1.56 5.61 6.72
C GLY A 198 2.09 4.18 6.63
N PHE A 199 1.23 3.20 6.90
CA PHE A 199 1.58 1.78 6.80
C PHE A 199 2.17 1.38 5.43
N LEU A 200 1.60 1.88 4.33
CA LEU A 200 2.11 1.66 2.98
C LEU A 200 3.50 2.28 2.75
N PHE A 201 3.72 3.49 3.26
CA PHE A 201 5.02 4.16 3.17
C PHE A 201 6.07 3.43 4.01
N PHE A 202 5.72 2.96 5.21
CA PHE A 202 6.58 2.11 6.04
C PHE A 202 7.03 0.85 5.29
N GLU A 203 6.07 0.14 4.67
CA GLU A 203 6.33 -1.06 3.85
C GLU A 203 7.29 -0.80 2.68
N LYS A 204 7.26 0.43 2.13
CA LYS A 204 8.12 0.88 1.03
C LYS A 204 9.39 1.57 1.52
N LYS A 205 9.66 1.53 2.83
CA LYS A 205 10.83 2.12 3.49
C LYS A 205 10.94 3.64 3.31
N LEU A 206 9.79 4.29 3.14
CA LEU A 206 9.63 5.75 3.09
C LEU A 206 9.28 6.25 4.49
N TYR A 207 10.21 6.05 5.43
CA TYR A 207 9.95 6.18 6.87
C TYR A 207 9.55 7.60 7.28
N TYR A 208 10.09 8.64 6.64
CA TYR A 208 9.72 10.03 6.95
C TYR A 208 8.33 10.39 6.41
N LEU A 209 7.96 9.84 5.25
CA LEU A 209 6.58 9.97 4.75
C LEU A 209 5.58 9.24 5.66
N SER A 210 5.93 8.04 6.10
CA SER A 210 5.10 7.28 7.04
C SER A 210 4.93 7.99 8.37
N GLU A 211 6.05 8.44 8.97
CA GLU A 211 6.05 9.17 10.23
C GLU A 211 5.20 10.43 10.17
N ASP A 212 5.24 11.18 9.06
CA ASP A 212 4.44 12.40 8.86
C ASP A 212 2.92 12.11 8.79
N GLU A 213 2.51 11.07 8.07
CA GLU A 213 1.10 10.64 8.01
C GLU A 213 0.60 10.18 9.38
N ILE A 214 1.39 9.34 10.07
CA ILE A 214 1.02 8.78 11.36
C ILE A 214 1.04 9.85 12.46
N SER A 215 1.97 10.80 12.43
CA SER A 215 2.01 11.93 13.36
C SER A 215 0.79 12.85 13.22
N ARG A 216 0.34 13.12 11.99
CA ARG A 216 -0.91 13.84 11.75
C ARG A 216 -2.11 13.07 12.31
N ASN A 217 -2.12 11.75 12.13
CA ASN A 217 -3.19 10.91 12.64
C ASN A 217 -3.26 10.86 14.17
N ILE A 218 -2.11 10.71 14.86
CA ILE A 218 -2.02 10.78 16.33
C ILE A 218 -2.54 12.14 16.82
N THR A 219 -2.10 13.22 16.19
CA THR A 219 -2.56 14.58 16.54
C THR A 219 -4.08 14.72 16.38
N TRP A 220 -4.67 14.08 15.38
CA TRP A 220 -6.11 14.08 15.18
C TRP A 220 -6.82 13.25 16.27
N LEU A 221 -6.30 12.07 16.62
CA LEU A 221 -6.84 11.23 17.68
C LEU A 221 -6.79 11.95 19.04
N ASP A 222 -5.67 12.57 19.38
CA ASP A 222 -5.50 13.34 20.62
C ASP A 222 -6.56 14.43 20.79
N LYS A 223 -6.95 15.08 19.68
CA LYS A 223 -7.97 16.14 19.65
C LYS A 223 -9.40 15.61 19.62
N ASN A 224 -9.62 14.37 19.19
CA ASN A 224 -10.93 13.80 18.90
C ASN A 224 -11.20 12.53 19.73
N GLN A 225 -10.90 12.57 21.04
CA GLN A 225 -11.00 11.40 21.93
C GLN A 225 -12.39 10.75 22.03
N ASN A 226 -13.45 11.53 21.77
CA ASN A 226 -14.84 11.09 21.90
C ASN A 226 -15.51 10.76 20.56
N VAL A 227 -14.78 10.83 19.44
CA VAL A 227 -15.34 10.48 18.13
C VAL A 227 -15.68 8.99 18.08
N ASP A 228 -16.82 8.65 17.48
CA ASP A 228 -17.09 7.24 17.20
C ASP A 228 -16.17 6.77 16.07
N LEU A 229 -15.56 5.61 16.28
CA LEU A 229 -14.58 5.02 15.38
C LEU A 229 -15.14 3.70 14.80
N HIS A 230 -16.35 3.77 14.25
CA HIS A 230 -17.06 2.58 13.79
C HIS A 230 -16.42 1.98 12.53
N TYR A 231 -15.89 2.80 11.60
CA TYR A 231 -15.19 2.28 10.44
C TYR A 231 -13.88 1.57 10.82
N THR A 232 -13.18 2.09 11.82
CA THR A 232 -11.92 1.56 12.36
C THR A 232 -12.19 0.22 13.03
N ARG A 233 -13.22 0.17 13.88
CA ARG A 233 -13.63 -1.08 14.54
C ARG A 233 -14.00 -2.16 13.54
N ALA A 234 -14.73 -1.79 12.49
CA ALA A 234 -15.12 -2.71 11.43
C ALA A 234 -13.91 -3.18 10.60
N MET A 235 -13.03 -2.26 10.22
CA MET A 235 -11.81 -2.55 9.46
C MET A 235 -10.87 -3.52 10.19
N PHE A 236 -10.63 -3.31 11.48
CA PHE A 236 -9.74 -4.18 12.26
C PHE A 236 -10.44 -5.38 12.90
N GLN A 237 -11.72 -5.59 12.61
CA GLN A 237 -12.56 -6.63 13.21
C GLN A 237 -12.53 -6.62 14.74
N TRP A 238 -12.49 -5.42 15.34
CA TRP A 238 -12.44 -5.26 16.79
C TRP A 238 -13.78 -5.52 17.49
N GLY A 239 -14.80 -5.97 16.76
CA GLY A 239 -16.02 -6.58 17.29
C GLY A 239 -16.68 -5.72 18.38
N ASN A 240 -16.58 -6.20 19.63
CA ASN A 240 -17.27 -5.64 20.80
C ASN A 240 -16.48 -4.56 21.56
N LEU A 241 -15.32 -4.10 21.05
CA LEU A 241 -14.63 -2.97 21.69
C LEU A 241 -15.56 -1.76 21.72
N ASN A 242 -15.70 -1.13 22.89
CA ASN A 242 -16.43 0.13 22.99
C ASN A 242 -15.63 1.28 22.33
N ASN A 243 -16.22 2.47 22.22
CA ASN A 243 -15.56 3.61 21.55
C ASN A 243 -14.23 3.99 22.21
N GLN A 244 -14.16 3.99 23.53
CA GLN A 244 -12.92 4.32 24.25
C GLN A 244 -11.83 3.26 24.01
N GLN A 245 -12.17 1.97 24.03
CA GLN A 245 -11.23 0.90 23.73
C GLN A 245 -10.78 0.93 22.26
N THR A 246 -11.70 1.26 21.34
CA THR A 246 -11.40 1.43 19.91
C THR A 246 -10.42 2.59 19.71
N HIS A 247 -10.65 3.72 20.40
CA HIS A 247 -9.78 4.87 20.37
C HIS A 247 -8.38 4.53 20.88
N LEU A 248 -8.27 3.93 22.06
CA LEU A 248 -6.99 3.51 22.63
C LEU A 248 -6.28 2.48 21.74
N GLY A 249 -7.01 1.51 21.17
CA GLY A 249 -6.46 0.54 20.24
C GLY A 249 -5.89 1.19 18.98
N PHE A 250 -6.61 2.14 18.39
CA PHE A 250 -6.14 2.83 17.19
C PHE A 250 -4.98 3.79 17.49
N HIS A 251 -5.03 4.49 18.62
CA HIS A 251 -3.95 5.33 19.10
C HIS A 251 -2.67 4.52 19.36
N ALA A 252 -2.79 3.36 20.02
CA ALA A 252 -1.71 2.41 20.23
C ALA A 252 -1.09 1.94 18.91
N LEU A 253 -1.92 1.54 17.92
CA LEU A 253 -1.42 1.13 16.60
C LEU A 253 -0.62 2.23 15.90
N ASN A 254 -1.08 3.48 15.97
CA ASN A 254 -0.36 4.59 15.36
C ASN A 254 1.00 4.80 16.04
N HIS A 255 1.06 4.81 17.38
CA HIS A 255 2.32 4.88 18.10
C HIS A 255 3.27 3.71 17.77
N LEU A 256 2.74 2.49 17.67
CA LEU A 256 3.54 1.32 17.32
C LEU A 256 4.25 1.49 15.97
N PHE A 257 3.51 1.88 14.92
CA PHE A 257 4.09 2.05 13.59
C PHE A 257 5.00 3.29 13.49
N ARG A 258 4.65 4.41 14.13
CA ARG A 258 5.54 5.58 14.20
C ARG A 258 6.84 5.26 14.93
N GLY A 259 6.76 4.46 16.01
CA GLY A 259 7.92 3.95 16.73
C GLY A 259 8.81 3.10 15.81
N PHE A 260 8.23 2.23 14.99
CA PHE A 260 8.99 1.48 14.00
C PHE A 260 9.60 2.38 12.91
N ASP A 261 8.87 3.36 12.39
CA ASP A 261 9.42 4.33 11.42
C ASP A 261 10.69 4.97 11.97
N ARG A 262 10.59 5.59 13.14
CA ARG A 262 11.67 6.30 13.82
C ARG A 262 12.82 5.37 14.20
N LEU A 263 12.53 4.12 14.57
CA LEU A 263 13.55 3.12 14.85
C LEU A 263 14.38 2.75 13.61
N MET A 264 13.76 2.78 12.42
CA MET A 264 14.36 2.48 11.13
C MET A 264 15.05 3.69 10.48
N MET A 265 14.76 4.90 10.96
CA MET A 265 15.51 6.10 10.63
C MET A 265 16.93 6.05 11.23
N LYS A 266 17.81 6.91 10.71
CA LYS A 266 19.26 6.80 10.96
C LYS A 266 19.77 7.68 12.10
N ARG A 267 19.00 8.68 12.54
CA ARG A 267 19.47 9.68 13.50
C ARG A 267 19.25 9.19 14.91
N GLU A 268 20.15 9.56 15.82
CA GLU A 268 20.03 9.18 17.24
C GLU A 268 18.76 9.74 17.87
N ILE A 269 18.35 10.95 17.47
CA ILE A 269 17.10 11.57 17.92
C ILE A 269 15.87 10.76 17.52
N ASP A 270 15.89 10.10 16.36
CA ASP A 270 14.77 9.28 15.91
C ASP A 270 14.66 8.02 16.78
N GLU A 271 15.78 7.39 17.13
CA GLU A 271 15.78 6.25 18.04
C GLU A 271 15.23 6.62 19.42
N LYS A 272 15.59 7.79 19.97
CA LYS A 272 15.01 8.27 21.23
C LYS A 272 13.49 8.44 21.12
N ARG A 273 13.02 9.12 20.07
CA ARG A 273 11.59 9.34 19.82
C ARG A 273 10.83 8.02 19.60
N ALA A 274 11.48 6.99 19.04
CA ALA A 274 10.90 5.67 18.89
C ALA A 274 10.63 4.99 20.24
N LEU A 275 11.50 5.18 21.23
CA LEU A 275 11.27 4.66 22.59
C LEU A 275 10.05 5.32 23.24
N GLU A 276 9.90 6.63 23.09
CA GLU A 276 8.74 7.39 23.58
C GLU A 276 7.43 6.88 22.95
N ASP A 277 7.45 6.56 21.65
CA ASP A 277 6.31 5.96 20.96
C ASP A 277 5.98 4.54 21.47
N PHE A 278 6.99 3.71 21.71
CA PHE A 278 6.77 2.37 22.25
C PHE A 278 6.23 2.40 23.68
N GLU A 279 6.64 3.35 24.50
CA GLU A 279 6.06 3.57 25.83
C GLU A 279 4.59 3.98 25.74
N ALA A 280 4.24 4.90 24.83
CA ALA A 280 2.85 5.29 24.58
C ALA A 280 2.00 4.10 24.08
N PHE A 281 2.52 3.31 23.14
CA PHE A 281 1.88 2.08 22.68
C PHE A 281 1.59 1.11 23.84
N LEU A 282 2.60 0.81 24.69
CA LEU A 282 2.42 -0.10 25.82
C LEU A 282 1.43 0.45 26.85
N ASN A 283 1.43 1.76 27.10
CA ASN A 283 0.49 2.39 28.02
C ASN A 283 -0.96 2.16 27.57
N ASP A 284 -1.25 2.37 26.30
CA ASP A 284 -2.61 2.20 25.77
C ASP A 284 -3.00 0.74 25.60
N ALA A 285 -2.06 -0.11 25.14
CA ALA A 285 -2.23 -1.56 25.08
C ALA A 285 -2.62 -2.12 26.45
N ASN A 286 -1.93 -1.70 27.52
CA ASN A 286 -2.22 -2.13 28.89
C ASN A 286 -3.61 -1.66 29.37
N LYS A 287 -4.04 -0.43 29.05
CA LYS A 287 -5.38 0.07 29.42
C LYS A 287 -6.51 -0.75 28.80
N ILE A 288 -6.30 -1.30 27.61
CA ILE A 288 -7.28 -2.17 26.94
C ILE A 288 -7.05 -3.67 27.20
N GLY A 289 -6.08 -4.03 28.04
CA GLY A 289 -5.77 -5.41 28.39
C GLY A 289 -5.09 -6.22 27.27
N LEU A 290 -4.49 -5.55 26.28
CA LEU A 290 -3.75 -6.20 25.21
C LEU A 290 -2.42 -6.75 25.75
N ASN A 291 -2.27 -8.06 25.74
CA ASN A 291 -1.08 -8.76 26.27
C ASN A 291 -0.77 -9.97 25.37
N ASN A 292 0.01 -9.73 24.32
CA ASN A 292 0.36 -10.70 23.28
C ASN A 292 1.83 -10.58 22.83
N GLU A 293 2.21 -11.31 21.79
CA GLU A 293 3.58 -11.36 21.27
C GLU A 293 4.12 -10.01 20.83
N ILE A 294 3.27 -9.10 20.33
CA ILE A 294 3.67 -7.75 19.94
C ILE A 294 4.03 -6.95 21.19
N THR A 295 3.16 -6.96 22.21
CA THR A 295 3.45 -6.24 23.46
C THR A 295 4.69 -6.80 24.15
N TRP A 296 4.88 -8.12 24.20
CA TRP A 296 6.07 -8.73 24.82
C TRP A 296 7.36 -8.43 24.06
N SER A 297 7.25 -8.34 22.74
CA SER A 297 8.35 -7.99 21.85
C SER A 297 8.79 -6.53 22.04
N ILE A 298 7.83 -5.60 22.15
CA ILE A 298 8.11 -4.18 22.42
C ILE A 298 8.61 -3.96 23.86
N GLU A 299 8.01 -4.63 24.85
CA GLU A 299 8.49 -4.66 26.23
C GLU A 299 9.95 -5.11 26.28
N THR A 300 10.27 -6.23 25.64
CA THR A 300 11.64 -6.76 25.54
C THR A 300 12.59 -5.70 24.98
N PHE A 301 12.22 -5.06 23.86
CA PHE A 301 13.05 -4.05 23.22
C PHE A 301 13.32 -2.84 24.13
N LEU A 302 12.27 -2.29 24.74
CA LEU A 302 12.39 -1.17 25.67
C LEU A 302 13.28 -1.54 26.86
N TYR A 303 13.03 -2.68 27.50
CA TYR A 303 13.81 -3.12 28.65
C TYR A 303 15.27 -3.41 28.31
N LEU A 304 15.56 -3.89 27.11
CA LEU A 304 16.94 -4.05 26.63
C LEU A 304 17.64 -2.71 26.42
N LYS A 305 16.90 -1.69 25.95
CA LYS A 305 17.41 -0.33 25.73
C LYS A 305 17.59 0.46 27.03
N THR A 306 16.73 0.24 28.02
CA THR A 306 16.82 0.86 29.35
C THR A 306 17.63 0.02 30.35
N GLU A 307 18.34 -1.01 29.88
CA GLU A 307 19.17 -1.93 30.67
C GLU A 307 18.46 -2.67 31.82
N ASN A 308 17.14 -2.85 31.73
CA ASN A 308 16.37 -3.63 32.69
C ASN A 308 16.36 -5.12 32.32
N LYS A 309 17.45 -5.82 32.62
CA LYS A 309 17.66 -7.22 32.24
C LYS A 309 16.57 -8.17 32.76
N GLU A 310 16.13 -7.98 34.00
CA GLU A 310 15.12 -8.85 34.62
C GLU A 310 13.78 -8.79 33.88
N LYS A 311 13.31 -7.57 33.58
CA LYS A 311 12.07 -7.38 32.83
C LYS A 311 12.20 -7.80 31.37
N ALA A 312 13.36 -7.61 30.75
CA ALA A 312 13.64 -8.11 29.40
C ALA A 312 13.56 -9.64 29.34
N VAL A 313 14.20 -10.34 30.29
CA VAL A 313 14.15 -11.81 30.39
C VAL A 313 12.72 -12.28 30.61
N ALA A 314 11.96 -11.65 31.52
CA ALA A 314 10.56 -12.02 31.75
C ALA A 314 9.71 -11.89 30.48
N SER A 315 9.91 -10.83 29.70
CA SER A 315 9.18 -10.58 28.45
C SER A 315 9.57 -11.59 27.36
N LEU A 316 10.86 -11.92 27.24
CA LEU A 316 11.34 -12.97 26.34
C LEU A 316 10.82 -14.35 26.72
N THR A 317 10.71 -14.67 28.01
CA THR A 317 10.12 -15.94 28.46
C THR A 317 8.65 -16.05 28.07
N LYS A 318 7.87 -14.95 28.19
CA LYS A 318 6.50 -14.92 27.65
C LYS A 318 6.50 -15.18 26.14
N LEU A 319 7.35 -14.48 25.40
CA LEU A 319 7.48 -14.63 23.94
C LEU A 319 7.85 -16.07 23.54
N GLN A 320 8.78 -16.71 24.25
CA GLN A 320 9.19 -18.10 24.04
C GLN A 320 8.02 -19.09 24.19
N SER A 321 7.08 -18.79 25.10
CA SER A 321 5.92 -19.65 25.36
C SER A 321 4.84 -19.55 24.27
N SER A 322 4.91 -18.56 23.37
CA SER A 322 3.94 -18.34 22.30
C SER A 322 3.74 -19.59 21.42
N SER A 323 2.49 -19.90 21.08
CA SER A 323 2.14 -20.94 20.11
C SER A 323 2.39 -20.53 18.66
N LEU A 324 2.59 -19.23 18.40
CA LEU A 324 2.82 -18.67 17.06
C LEU A 324 4.28 -18.80 16.58
N LEU A 325 5.20 -19.11 17.50
CA LEU A 325 6.62 -19.25 17.18
C LEU A 325 7.00 -20.69 16.90
N SER A 326 7.80 -20.88 15.85
CA SER A 326 8.41 -22.16 15.51
C SER A 326 9.45 -22.59 16.56
N THR A 327 9.75 -23.88 16.64
CA THR A 327 10.80 -24.41 17.54
C THR A 327 12.13 -23.67 17.38
N LYS A 328 12.52 -23.38 16.13
CA LYS A 328 13.74 -22.64 15.82
C LYS A 328 13.73 -21.19 16.32
N GLU A 329 12.58 -20.53 16.31
CA GLU A 329 12.44 -19.17 16.88
C GLU A 329 12.50 -19.21 18.41
N LYS A 330 11.93 -20.24 19.04
CA LYS A 330 11.99 -20.46 20.49
C LYS A 330 13.41 -20.73 20.98
N GLU A 331 14.19 -21.54 20.24
CA GLU A 331 15.61 -21.79 20.52
C GLU A 331 16.43 -20.49 20.47
N LYS A 332 16.22 -19.65 19.45
CA LYS A 332 16.89 -18.34 19.36
C LYS A 332 16.52 -17.39 20.50
N ILE A 333 15.27 -17.43 20.96
CA ILE A 333 14.84 -16.66 22.14
C ILE A 333 15.56 -17.19 23.38
N GLU A 334 15.73 -18.50 23.52
CA GLU A 334 16.47 -19.10 24.64
C GLU A 334 17.95 -18.68 24.65
N GLU A 335 18.61 -18.73 23.49
CA GLU A 335 19.96 -18.20 23.31
C GLU A 335 20.05 -16.73 23.72
N SER A 336 19.06 -15.93 23.33
CA SER A 336 18.98 -14.51 23.69
C SER A 336 18.79 -14.30 25.19
N ILE A 337 17.94 -15.09 25.85
CA ILE A 337 17.76 -15.07 27.31
C ILE A 337 19.08 -15.39 28.02
N ASN A 338 19.78 -16.44 27.59
CA ASN A 338 21.06 -16.86 28.17
C ASN A 338 22.15 -15.80 27.96
N TYR A 339 22.17 -15.18 26.77
CA TYR A 339 23.07 -14.08 26.48
C TYR A 339 22.80 -12.86 27.38
N ILE A 340 21.54 -12.43 27.51
CA ILE A 340 21.15 -11.24 28.29
C ILE A 340 21.48 -11.41 29.77
N LYS A 341 21.23 -12.60 30.35
CA LYS A 341 21.57 -12.90 31.75
C LYS A 341 23.06 -12.70 32.03
N ASN A 342 23.92 -13.01 31.05
CA ASN A 342 25.37 -12.97 31.18
C ASN A 342 26.02 -11.72 30.54
N ARG A 343 25.23 -10.82 29.94
CA ARG A 343 25.75 -9.65 29.22
C ARG A 343 26.26 -8.59 30.19
N GLU A 344 27.39 -7.97 29.89
CA GLU A 344 27.81 -6.72 30.55
C GLU A 344 26.95 -5.54 30.09
N SER A 345 26.69 -4.59 31.00
CA SER A 345 26.01 -3.32 30.69
C SER A 345 26.79 -2.55 29.59
N GLY A 346 26.09 -1.87 28.70
CA GLY A 346 26.69 -1.11 27.59
C GLY A 346 27.16 -1.90 26.37
N LYS A 347 27.27 -3.24 26.41
CA LYS A 347 27.57 -4.04 25.19
C LYS A 347 26.37 -4.06 24.23
N LEU A 348 26.60 -3.71 22.97
CA LEU A 348 25.57 -3.73 21.93
C LEU A 348 25.00 -5.16 21.78
N LEU A 349 23.68 -5.30 21.91
CA LEU A 349 22.96 -6.35 21.18
C LEU A 349 23.23 -6.12 19.69
N ASN A 350 23.21 -7.17 18.87
CA ASN A 350 23.35 -7.02 17.41
C ASN A 350 22.16 -6.22 16.86
N GLY A 351 22.20 -4.88 17.00
CA GLY A 351 21.04 -3.98 16.94
C GLY A 351 20.37 -3.88 15.58
N VAL A 352 20.93 -4.49 14.54
CA VAL A 352 20.28 -4.63 13.24
C VAL A 352 19.29 -5.80 13.25
N TYR A 353 19.59 -6.89 13.95
CA TYR A 353 18.70 -8.06 14.00
C TYR A 353 17.39 -7.74 14.75
N ASP A 354 17.48 -6.96 15.82
CA ASP A 354 16.34 -6.63 16.69
C ASP A 354 15.34 -5.68 16.00
N LYS A 355 15.82 -4.62 15.34
CA LYS A 355 14.97 -3.62 14.64
C LYS A 355 14.13 -4.26 13.52
N PHE A 356 14.76 -5.10 12.69
CA PHE A 356 14.10 -5.76 11.56
C PHE A 356 13.20 -6.92 11.98
N PHE A 357 13.53 -7.63 13.07
CA PHE A 357 12.70 -8.73 13.55
C PHE A 357 11.38 -8.25 14.14
N LEU A 358 11.42 -7.23 15.01
CA LEU A 358 10.23 -6.67 15.68
C LEU A 358 9.24 -6.07 14.68
N SER A 359 9.73 -5.23 13.77
CA SER A 359 8.90 -4.63 12.71
C SER A 359 8.27 -5.70 11.82
N LYS A 360 9.02 -6.75 11.46
CA LYS A 360 8.51 -7.85 10.63
C LYS A 360 7.36 -8.60 11.31
N ILE A 361 7.40 -8.80 12.63
CA ILE A 361 6.30 -9.43 13.37
C ILE A 361 5.05 -8.54 13.31
N ALA A 362 5.19 -7.27 13.65
CA ALA A 362 4.06 -6.33 13.65
C ALA A 362 3.43 -6.16 12.26
N THR A 363 4.26 -6.01 11.22
CA THR A 363 3.82 -5.98 9.81
C THR A 363 3.09 -7.27 9.42
N LYS A 364 3.64 -8.44 9.74
CA LYS A 364 3.00 -9.72 9.42
C LYS A 364 1.64 -9.87 10.10
N TYR A 365 1.56 -9.48 11.36
CA TYR A 365 0.31 -9.47 12.11
C TYR A 365 -0.70 -8.53 11.46
N MET A 366 -0.30 -7.30 11.11
CA MET A 366 -1.16 -6.32 10.44
C MET A 366 -1.70 -6.85 9.11
N PHE A 367 -0.84 -7.43 8.26
CA PHE A 367 -1.28 -8.06 7.02
C PHE A 367 -2.21 -9.26 7.27
N SER A 368 -1.96 -10.05 8.32
CA SER A 368 -2.84 -11.16 8.68
C SER A 368 -4.24 -10.66 9.00
N VAL A 369 -4.35 -9.64 9.87
CA VAL A 369 -5.63 -9.01 10.23
C VAL A 369 -6.34 -8.45 9.00
N LEU A 370 -5.66 -7.62 8.20
CA LEU A 370 -6.27 -7.00 7.01
C LEU A 370 -6.66 -8.02 5.94
N SER A 371 -5.95 -9.16 5.85
CA SER A 371 -6.27 -10.23 4.89
C SER A 371 -7.50 -11.06 5.26
N GLN A 372 -7.94 -11.01 6.52
CA GLN A 372 -9.12 -11.74 7.01
C GLN A 372 -10.42 -10.94 6.86
N VAL A 373 -10.34 -9.67 6.47
CA VAL A 373 -11.49 -8.80 6.30
C VAL A 373 -12.21 -9.11 4.98
N GLU A 374 -13.52 -9.37 5.06
CA GLU A 374 -14.41 -9.49 3.91
C GLU A 374 -14.67 -8.08 3.33
N TRP A 375 -13.70 -7.49 2.63
CA TRP A 375 -13.74 -6.08 2.20
C TRP A 375 -14.95 -5.70 1.37
N GLU A 376 -15.38 -6.57 0.47
CA GLU A 376 -16.58 -6.33 -0.34
C GLU A 376 -17.81 -6.19 0.57
N LYS A 377 -17.96 -7.09 1.55
CA LYS A 377 -19.03 -7.03 2.54
C LYS A 377 -18.92 -5.81 3.44
N LEU A 378 -17.72 -5.51 3.93
CA LEU A 378 -17.47 -4.32 4.76
C LEU A 378 -17.90 -3.04 4.03
N LEU A 379 -17.53 -2.89 2.76
CA LEU A 379 -17.86 -1.71 1.96
C LEU A 379 -19.37 -1.64 1.66
N LYS A 380 -20.04 -2.79 1.41
CA LYS A 380 -21.50 -2.88 1.27
C LYS A 380 -22.24 -2.47 2.54
N GLU A 381 -21.85 -3.03 3.69
CA GLU A 381 -22.47 -2.73 5.00
C GLU A 381 -22.31 -1.26 5.38
N ASN A 382 -21.28 -0.59 4.85
CA ASN A 382 -21.02 0.83 5.05
C ASN A 382 -21.55 1.73 3.91
N ASN A 383 -22.46 1.21 3.07
CA ASN A 383 -23.15 1.94 2.00
C ASN A 383 -22.23 2.60 0.96
N VAL A 384 -21.10 1.98 0.64
CA VAL A 384 -20.25 2.45 -0.46
C VAL A 384 -20.93 2.12 -1.80
N PRO A 385 -21.26 3.12 -2.64
CA PRO A 385 -21.98 2.89 -3.89
C PRO A 385 -21.18 2.03 -4.88
N HIS A 386 -21.88 1.20 -5.67
CA HIS A 386 -21.29 0.36 -6.72
C HIS A 386 -20.16 -0.58 -6.26
N THR A 387 -20.22 -1.04 -5.00
CA THR A 387 -19.18 -1.91 -4.43
C THR A 387 -19.03 -3.21 -5.20
N GLU A 388 -20.12 -3.89 -5.57
CA GLU A 388 -20.05 -5.15 -6.34
C GLU A 388 -19.33 -4.96 -7.66
N GLU A 389 -19.73 -3.92 -8.40
CA GLU A 389 -19.18 -3.60 -9.70
C GLU A 389 -17.71 -3.18 -9.58
N MET A 390 -17.32 -2.45 -8.53
CA MET A 390 -15.91 -2.13 -8.27
C MET A 390 -15.05 -3.39 -8.10
N PHE A 391 -15.49 -4.37 -7.31
CA PHE A 391 -14.73 -5.61 -7.13
C PHE A 391 -14.67 -6.45 -8.41
N VAL A 392 -15.76 -6.52 -9.18
CA VAL A 392 -15.78 -7.18 -10.49
C VAL A 392 -14.78 -6.52 -11.45
N VAL A 393 -14.81 -5.19 -11.55
CA VAL A 393 -13.91 -4.44 -12.44
C VAL A 393 -12.45 -4.61 -12.01
N VAL A 394 -12.15 -4.59 -10.71
CA VAL A 394 -10.79 -4.83 -10.19
C VAL A 394 -10.32 -6.26 -10.50
N ASN A 395 -11.19 -7.26 -10.34
CA ASN A 395 -10.87 -8.65 -10.68
C ASN A 395 -10.64 -8.84 -12.19
N ASN A 396 -11.51 -8.25 -13.02
CA ASN A 396 -11.34 -8.25 -14.48
C ASN A 396 -10.04 -7.56 -14.89
N LEU A 397 -9.69 -6.45 -14.24
CA LEU A 397 -8.43 -5.74 -14.48
C LEU A 397 -7.22 -6.57 -14.08
N LYS A 398 -7.29 -7.27 -12.94
CA LYS A 398 -6.25 -8.21 -12.52
C LYS A 398 -6.03 -9.31 -13.57
N GLU A 399 -7.09 -10.04 -13.93
CA GLU A 399 -6.97 -11.10 -14.95
C GLU A 399 -6.44 -10.58 -16.28
N PHE A 400 -6.90 -9.38 -16.66
CA PHE A 400 -6.42 -8.71 -17.85
C PHE A 400 -4.92 -8.43 -17.80
N ILE A 401 -4.42 -7.88 -16.69
CA ILE A 401 -2.99 -7.60 -16.50
C ILE A 401 -2.16 -8.89 -16.49
N ASP A 402 -2.63 -9.93 -15.81
CA ASP A 402 -1.94 -11.23 -15.75
C ASP A 402 -1.83 -11.86 -17.15
N LYS A 403 -2.94 -11.88 -17.90
CA LYS A 403 -2.95 -12.38 -19.29
C LYS A 403 -2.10 -11.50 -20.20
N LEU A 404 -2.17 -10.17 -20.08
CA LEU A 404 -1.33 -9.24 -20.85
C LEU A 404 0.16 -9.50 -20.58
N SER A 405 0.54 -9.68 -19.31
CA SER A 405 1.93 -9.94 -18.89
C SER A 405 2.46 -11.25 -19.48
N THR A 406 1.63 -12.29 -19.57
CA THR A 406 1.97 -13.56 -20.20
C THR A 406 2.45 -13.31 -21.64
N TYR A 407 1.73 -12.51 -22.42
CA TYR A 407 2.07 -12.21 -23.82
C TYR A 407 3.16 -11.14 -24.00
N THR A 408 3.59 -10.48 -22.93
CA THR A 408 4.75 -9.57 -22.94
C THR A 408 6.09 -10.29 -22.75
N SER A 409 6.08 -11.54 -22.28
CA SER A 409 7.28 -12.34 -22.01
C SER A 409 7.78 -13.10 -23.25
N ALA A 410 9.09 -13.32 -23.35
CA ALA A 410 9.70 -14.08 -24.46
C ALA A 410 9.13 -15.51 -24.59
N ASP A 411 8.79 -16.14 -23.47
CA ASP A 411 8.19 -17.48 -23.44
C ASP A 411 6.70 -17.47 -23.81
N GLY A 412 5.96 -16.43 -23.41
CA GLY A 412 4.58 -16.25 -23.85
C GLY A 412 4.44 -15.92 -25.33
N ILE A 413 5.39 -15.18 -25.92
CA ILE A 413 5.46 -14.95 -27.37
C ILE A 413 5.68 -16.28 -28.11
N LYS A 414 6.57 -17.16 -27.61
CA LYS A 414 6.79 -18.50 -28.19
C LYS A 414 5.55 -19.38 -28.07
N LYS A 415 4.85 -19.35 -26.93
CA LYS A 415 3.62 -20.12 -26.71
C LYS A 415 2.48 -19.63 -27.61
N ALA A 416 2.28 -18.32 -27.70
CA ALA A 416 1.33 -17.70 -28.63
C ALA A 416 1.63 -18.05 -30.09
N GLY A 417 2.91 -18.08 -30.49
CA GLY A 417 3.33 -18.49 -31.82
C GLY A 417 3.01 -19.95 -32.14
N LYS A 418 3.10 -20.86 -31.17
CA LYS A 418 2.68 -22.27 -31.32
C LYS A 418 1.16 -22.38 -31.45
N ASP A 419 0.41 -21.74 -30.55
CA ASP A 419 -1.06 -21.77 -30.55
C ASP A 419 -1.65 -21.19 -31.86
N LEU A 420 -1.06 -20.13 -32.40
CA LEU A 420 -1.43 -19.57 -33.71
C LEU A 420 -1.16 -20.53 -34.86
N LYS A 421 -0.02 -21.23 -34.82
CA LYS A 421 0.35 -22.22 -35.84
C LYS A 421 -0.60 -23.41 -35.82
N ASP A 422 -1.00 -23.86 -34.63
CA ASP A 422 -1.90 -25.00 -34.47
C ASP A 422 -3.35 -24.64 -34.82
N LYS A 423 -3.84 -23.44 -34.44
CA LYS A 423 -5.15 -22.94 -34.92
C LYS A 423 -5.17 -22.71 -36.42
N GLY A 424 -4.08 -22.21 -37.01
CA GLY A 424 -3.95 -22.02 -38.46
C GLY A 424 -4.02 -23.34 -39.23
N LYS A 425 -3.37 -24.39 -38.73
CA LYS A 425 -3.50 -25.76 -39.28
C LYS A 425 -4.93 -26.27 -39.21
N ASN A 426 -5.58 -26.15 -38.05
CA ASN A 426 -6.98 -26.60 -37.87
C ASN A 426 -7.97 -25.87 -38.79
N LEU A 427 -7.75 -24.59 -39.10
CA LEU A 427 -8.58 -23.85 -40.05
C LEU A 427 -8.35 -24.29 -41.50
N LEU A 428 -7.11 -24.56 -41.88
CA LEU A 428 -6.78 -25.11 -43.20
C LEU A 428 -7.34 -26.52 -43.39
N ASP A 429 -7.29 -27.35 -42.34
CA ASP A 429 -7.83 -28.72 -42.38
C ASP A 429 -9.37 -28.71 -42.44
N LYS A 430 -10.04 -27.81 -41.71
CA LYS A 430 -11.49 -27.58 -41.86
C LYS A 430 -11.89 -27.04 -43.23
N ALA A 431 -11.07 -26.17 -43.83
CA ALA A 431 -11.34 -25.66 -45.17
C ALA A 431 -11.16 -26.76 -46.23
N LYS A 432 -10.20 -27.67 -46.06
CA LYS A 432 -10.03 -28.84 -46.92
C LYS A 432 -11.21 -29.81 -46.80
N SER A 433 -11.70 -30.09 -45.58
CA SER A 433 -12.87 -30.96 -45.39
C SER A 433 -14.20 -30.38 -45.88
N LEU A 434 -14.24 -29.09 -46.23
CA LEU A 434 -15.40 -28.44 -46.85
C LEU A 434 -15.28 -28.35 -48.38
N MET A 435 -14.10 -28.68 -48.93
CA MET A 435 -13.81 -28.72 -50.37
C MET A 435 -13.74 -30.15 -50.92
N GLU A 436 -13.84 -31.16 -50.05
CA GLU A 436 -14.21 -32.56 -50.36
C GLU A 436 -15.72 -32.73 -50.15
#